data_AF-A0A9X7GJC8-F1
#
_entry.id   AF-A0A9X7GJC8-F1
#
_cell.length_a   1.000
_cell.length_b   1.000
_cell.length_c   1.000
_cell.angle_alpha   90.00
_cell.angle_beta   90.00
_cell.angle_gamma   90.00
#
_symmetry.space_group_name_H-M   'P 1'
#
loop_
_entity.id
_entity.type
_entity.pdbx_description
1 polymer ?
#
loop_
_entity_poly.entity_id
_entity_poly.type
_entity_poly.pdbx_seq_one_letter_code
_entity_poly.pdbx_strand_id
1 'polypeptide(L)'
;MVKTAKHEMLHELRETVYKFFPKNVMKEEELYEESKEYKKFVDLKERFIKNESSQKEILSVIESTFGDYHVSDCTDLNLYSCLEYNVLLNGKELMLNDDIDWIRKSRGERLDLGIFVSLLDKYYYYYVLKTTYDEKLREWIFETIDIEMDNICKFEKLMNTKGFIRIEREVARTTIPDIETECLRMGEVNVFHALFTDSVSEI
;
A
#
# COMPACT_ATOMS: atom_id res chain seq x y z
N MET A 1 16.64 3.00 15.49
CA MET A 1 15.24 3.45 15.49
C MET A 1 14.78 3.46 14.05
N VAL A 2 13.71 2.74 13.71
CA VAL A 2 13.08 2.77 12.38
C VAL A 2 12.54 4.18 12.17
N LYS A 3 12.81 4.80 11.02
CA LYS A 3 12.23 6.10 10.68
C LYS A 3 10.82 5.87 10.18
N THR A 4 9.88 6.49 10.87
CA THR A 4 8.47 6.56 10.50
C THR A 4 8.13 8.01 10.18
N ALA A 5 7.23 8.21 9.23
CA ALA A 5 6.69 9.51 8.92
C ALA A 5 5.75 9.90 10.05
N LYS A 6 6.10 10.99 10.73
CA LYS A 6 5.30 11.58 11.79
C LYS A 6 4.38 12.66 11.21
N HIS A 7 3.43 13.11 12.03
CA HIS A 7 2.52 14.20 11.68
C HIS A 7 3.26 15.48 11.19
N GLU A 8 4.47 15.73 11.71
CA GLU A 8 5.33 16.85 11.30
C GLU A 8 5.75 16.80 9.81
N MET A 9 5.77 15.60 9.21
CA MET A 9 6.12 15.40 7.80
C MET A 9 4.94 15.57 6.84
N LEU A 10 3.73 15.85 7.33
CA LEU A 10 2.54 16.01 6.49
C LEU A 10 2.69 17.09 5.43
N HIS A 11 3.40 18.18 5.74
CA HIS A 11 3.68 19.22 4.76
C HIS A 11 4.52 18.66 3.60
N GLU A 12 5.60 17.95 3.91
CA GLU A 12 6.48 17.34 2.90
C GLU A 12 5.74 16.27 2.07
N LEU A 13 4.90 15.46 2.71
CA LEU A 13 4.06 14.46 2.03
C LEU A 13 3.09 15.11 1.05
N ARG A 14 2.39 16.17 1.48
CA ARG A 14 1.50 16.95 0.62
C ARG A 14 2.25 17.57 -0.55
N GLU A 15 3.41 18.17 -0.30
CA GLU A 15 4.25 18.74 -1.36
C GLU A 15 4.74 17.67 -2.35
N THR A 16 4.99 16.43 -1.89
CA THR A 16 5.28 15.32 -2.80
C THR A 16 4.06 14.98 -3.66
N VAL A 17 2.88 14.86 -3.06
CA VAL A 17 1.63 14.58 -3.79
C VAL A 17 1.31 15.66 -4.82
N TYR A 18 1.38 16.94 -4.44
CA TYR A 18 1.05 18.07 -5.33
C TYR A 18 1.99 18.26 -6.52
N LYS A 19 3.12 17.54 -6.57
CA LYS A 19 3.96 17.50 -7.78
C LYS A 19 3.33 16.68 -8.91
N PHE A 20 2.38 15.82 -8.57
CA PHE A 20 1.83 14.79 -9.45
C PHE A 20 0.31 14.85 -9.57
N PHE A 21 -0.38 15.45 -8.60
CA PHE A 21 -1.82 15.63 -8.60
C PHE A 21 -2.18 17.12 -8.74
N PRO A 22 -2.93 17.50 -9.79
CA PRO A 22 -3.47 18.84 -9.96
C PRO A 22 -4.36 19.25 -8.79
N LYS A 23 -4.17 20.48 -8.31
CA LYS A 23 -4.97 21.01 -7.21
C LYS A 23 -6.20 21.76 -7.71
N ASN A 24 -7.34 21.49 -7.10
CA ASN A 24 -8.63 22.12 -7.41
C ASN A 24 -9.04 21.98 -8.89
N VAL A 25 -8.62 20.89 -9.53
CA VAL A 25 -9.04 20.52 -10.89
C VAL A 25 -9.70 19.15 -10.79
N MET A 26 -10.92 19.02 -11.29
CA MET A 26 -11.63 17.75 -11.25
C MET A 26 -11.04 16.80 -12.29
N LYS A 27 -11.01 15.50 -12.00
CA LYS A 27 -10.42 14.51 -12.91
C LYS A 27 -11.11 14.43 -14.27
N GLU A 28 -12.42 14.69 -14.30
CA GLU A 28 -13.24 14.71 -15.51
C GLU A 28 -12.99 15.95 -16.39
N GLU A 29 -12.30 16.96 -15.89
CA GLU A 29 -11.98 18.17 -16.67
C GLU A 29 -10.77 17.93 -17.57
N GLU A 30 -10.84 18.40 -18.82
CA GLU A 30 -9.73 18.36 -19.77
C GLU A 30 -8.45 19.00 -19.20
N LEU A 31 -8.62 20.04 -18.37
CA LEU A 31 -7.53 20.72 -17.67
C LEU A 31 -6.71 19.80 -16.76
N TYR A 32 -7.30 18.70 -16.25
CA TYR A 32 -6.59 17.75 -15.41
C TYR A 32 -5.52 17.00 -16.20
N GLU A 33 -5.90 16.46 -17.36
CA GLU A 33 -4.97 15.73 -18.23
C GLU A 33 -3.94 16.66 -18.88
N GLU A 34 -4.32 17.92 -19.12
CA GLU A 34 -3.42 18.92 -19.66
C GLU A 34 -2.42 19.50 -18.64
N SER A 35 -2.67 19.30 -17.35
CA SER A 35 -1.86 19.82 -16.26
C SER A 35 -0.40 19.34 -16.31
N LYS A 36 0.51 20.11 -15.71
CA LYS A 36 1.92 19.74 -15.63
C LYS A 36 2.14 18.59 -14.65
N GLU A 37 1.33 18.56 -13.60
CA GLU A 37 1.34 17.59 -12.52
C GLU A 37 0.97 16.21 -13.05
N TYR A 38 -0.15 16.09 -13.75
CA TYR A 38 -0.59 14.81 -14.32
C TYR A 38 0.38 14.30 -15.38
N LYS A 39 0.88 15.17 -16.27
CA LYS A 39 1.90 14.78 -17.26
C LYS A 39 3.17 14.23 -16.59
N LYS A 40 3.65 14.86 -15.50
CA LYS A 40 4.77 14.33 -14.71
C LYS A 40 4.45 12.98 -14.08
N PHE A 41 3.22 12.77 -13.66
CA PHE A 41 2.77 11.49 -13.08
C PHE A 41 2.78 10.38 -14.14
N VAL A 42 2.22 10.63 -15.32
CA VAL A 42 2.27 9.69 -16.45
C VAL A 42 3.72 9.35 -16.84
N ASP A 43 4.58 10.36 -16.98
CA ASP A 43 6.00 10.18 -17.27
C ASP A 43 6.74 9.37 -16.19
N LEU A 44 6.37 9.54 -14.91
CA LEU A 44 6.90 8.76 -13.81
C LEU A 44 6.49 7.29 -13.93
N LYS A 45 5.20 7.00 -14.13
CA LYS A 45 4.69 5.63 -14.30
C LYS A 45 5.39 4.93 -15.46
N GLU A 46 5.47 5.59 -16.62
CA GLU A 46 6.14 5.00 -17.78
C GLU A 46 7.61 4.65 -17.52
N ARG A 47 8.35 5.54 -16.85
CA ARG A 47 9.75 5.28 -16.49
C ARG A 47 9.87 4.12 -15.52
N PHE A 48 8.93 3.99 -14.57
CA PHE A 48 8.93 2.91 -13.60
C PHE A 48 8.58 1.56 -14.24
N ILE A 49 7.59 1.53 -15.14
CA ILE A 49 7.23 0.34 -15.93
C ILE A 49 8.44 -0.14 -16.75
N LYS A 50 9.20 0.80 -17.34
CA LYS A 50 10.43 0.50 -18.10
C LYS A 50 11.62 0.10 -17.20
N ASN A 51 11.58 0.39 -15.90
CA ASN A 51 12.66 0.11 -14.95
C ASN A 51 12.33 -1.10 -14.07
N GLU A 52 12.42 -2.30 -14.67
CA GLU A 52 12.22 -3.56 -13.95
C GLU A 52 13.18 -3.76 -12.77
N SER A 53 14.38 -3.16 -12.82
CA SER A 53 15.40 -3.35 -11.79
C SER A 53 14.95 -2.86 -10.42
N SER A 54 14.22 -1.75 -10.36
CA SER A 54 13.76 -1.17 -9.09
C SER A 54 12.63 -2.01 -8.48
N GLN A 55 11.73 -2.53 -9.32
CA GLN A 55 10.65 -3.41 -8.89
C GLN A 55 11.20 -4.74 -8.34
N LYS A 56 12.15 -5.35 -9.08
CA LYS A 56 12.85 -6.58 -8.68
C LYS A 56 13.61 -6.42 -7.37
N GLU A 57 14.19 -5.25 -7.11
CA GLU A 57 14.90 -4.97 -5.85
C GLU A 57 13.94 -5.01 -4.65
N ILE A 58 12.77 -4.37 -4.76
CA ILE A 58 11.77 -4.36 -3.68
C ILE A 58 11.21 -5.77 -3.45
N LEU A 59 10.81 -6.46 -4.52
CA LEU A 59 10.34 -7.85 -4.42
C LEU A 59 11.38 -8.75 -3.75
N SER A 60 12.66 -8.63 -4.12
CA SER A 60 13.75 -9.39 -3.51
C SER A 60 13.91 -9.12 -2.01
N VAL A 61 13.71 -7.88 -1.55
CA VAL A 61 13.70 -7.55 -0.12
C VAL A 61 12.56 -8.27 0.60
N ILE A 62 11.37 -8.28 0.00
CA ILE A 62 10.18 -8.93 0.58
C ILE A 62 10.40 -10.45 0.61
N GLU A 63 10.73 -11.08 -0.51
CA GLU A 63 10.95 -12.53 -0.60
C GLU A 63 12.09 -13.02 0.32
N SER A 64 13.18 -12.27 0.44
CA SER A 64 14.29 -12.64 1.34
C SER A 64 13.96 -12.43 2.82
N THR A 65 13.01 -11.55 3.12
CA THR A 65 12.55 -11.31 4.50
C THR A 65 11.47 -12.29 4.90
N PHE A 66 10.58 -12.65 3.99
CA PHE A 66 9.43 -13.51 4.20
C PHE A 66 9.58 -14.85 3.47
N GLY A 67 10.80 -15.37 3.38
CA GLY A 67 11.12 -16.57 2.60
C GLY A 67 10.45 -17.86 3.08
N ASP A 68 9.80 -17.84 4.24
CA ASP A 68 8.98 -18.93 4.80
C ASP A 68 7.47 -18.76 4.57
N TYR A 69 7.07 -17.70 3.89
CA TYR A 69 5.69 -17.33 3.61
C TYR A 69 5.43 -17.27 2.11
N HIS A 70 4.16 -17.35 1.72
CA HIS A 70 3.78 -17.08 0.35
C HIS A 70 3.74 -15.57 0.11
N VAL A 71 4.43 -15.12 -0.94
CA VAL A 71 4.45 -13.71 -1.39
C VAL A 71 3.76 -13.64 -2.74
N SER A 72 2.76 -12.76 -2.85
CA SER A 72 2.06 -12.47 -4.10
C SER A 72 2.34 -11.03 -4.53
N ASP A 73 2.63 -10.84 -5.82
CA ASP A 73 2.69 -9.52 -6.45
C ASP A 73 1.28 -9.14 -6.94
N CYS A 74 0.74 -8.08 -6.35
CA CYS A 74 -0.59 -7.54 -6.64
C CYS A 74 -0.49 -6.20 -7.38
N THR A 75 0.70 -5.83 -7.86
CA THR A 75 0.97 -4.54 -8.47
C THR A 75 0.14 -4.34 -9.76
N ASP A 76 -0.69 -3.30 -9.78
CA ASP A 76 -1.34 -2.79 -11.00
C ASP A 76 -0.90 -1.35 -11.29
N LEU A 77 0.20 -1.21 -12.03
CA LEU A 77 0.74 0.09 -12.44
C LEU A 77 -0.11 0.80 -13.50
N ASN A 78 -1.13 0.17 -14.09
CA ASN A 78 -2.03 0.88 -14.99
C ASN A 78 -2.95 1.77 -14.17
N LEU A 79 -3.48 1.25 -13.07
CA LEU A 79 -4.45 1.96 -12.23
C LEU A 79 -3.79 2.75 -11.09
N TYR A 80 -2.81 2.17 -10.39
CA TYR A 80 -2.36 2.72 -9.11
C TYR A 80 -0.94 3.28 -9.11
N SER A 81 -0.58 3.96 -8.02
CA SER A 81 0.66 4.72 -7.85
C SER A 81 1.68 4.03 -6.94
N CYS A 82 1.56 2.70 -6.78
CA CYS A 82 2.45 1.90 -5.95
C CYS A 82 2.74 0.51 -6.51
N LEU A 83 3.80 -0.08 -5.98
CA LEU A 83 3.94 -1.54 -5.95
C LEU A 83 3.13 -2.08 -4.78
N GLU A 84 2.39 -3.16 -5.02
CA GLU A 84 1.52 -3.79 -4.03
C GLU A 84 1.89 -5.27 -3.90
N TYR A 85 2.14 -5.70 -2.67
CA TYR A 85 2.47 -7.08 -2.37
C TYR A 85 1.64 -7.57 -1.20
N ASN A 86 1.21 -8.83 -1.28
CA ASN A 86 0.60 -9.51 -0.16
C ASN A 86 1.50 -10.64 0.33
N VAL A 87 1.67 -10.75 1.64
CA VAL A 87 2.40 -11.85 2.28
C VAL A 87 1.45 -12.62 3.19
N LEU A 88 1.24 -13.90 2.88
CA LEU A 88 0.39 -14.79 3.66
C LEU A 88 1.15 -15.34 4.87
N LEU A 89 0.85 -14.81 6.05
CA LEU A 89 1.60 -15.09 7.28
C LEU A 89 1.26 -16.45 7.91
N ASN A 90 0.38 -17.23 7.30
CA ASN A 90 0.05 -18.60 7.72
C ASN A 90 1.06 -19.65 7.20
N GLY A 91 1.90 -19.31 6.23
CA GLY A 91 2.95 -20.18 5.69
C GLY A 91 3.10 -20.08 4.16
N LYS A 92 3.84 -21.03 3.55
CA LYS A 92 4.10 -21.05 2.10
C LYS A 92 2.96 -21.56 1.24
N GLU A 93 2.05 -22.33 1.82
CA GLU A 93 0.97 -22.94 1.04
C GLU A 93 0.00 -21.84 0.61
N LEU A 94 -0.27 -21.79 -0.69
CA LEU A 94 -1.27 -20.91 -1.27
C LEU A 94 -2.65 -21.24 -0.69
N MET A 95 -3.37 -20.22 -0.26
CA MET A 95 -4.68 -20.36 0.37
C MET A 95 -5.69 -19.52 -0.39
N LEU A 96 -6.78 -20.15 -0.82
CA LEU A 96 -7.91 -19.44 -1.43
C LEU A 96 -8.72 -18.74 -0.32
N ASN A 97 -9.27 -17.56 -0.62
CA ASN A 97 -9.91 -16.69 0.37
C ASN A 97 -11.28 -17.21 0.84
N ASP A 98 -11.91 -18.13 0.12
CA ASP A 98 -13.29 -18.61 0.32
C ASP A 98 -13.38 -20.02 0.92
N ASP A 99 -12.26 -20.64 1.28
CA ASP A 99 -12.21 -22.00 1.77
C ASP A 99 -12.42 -22.05 3.30
N ILE A 100 -13.69 -22.21 3.71
CA ILE A 100 -14.09 -22.40 5.12
C ILE A 100 -13.38 -23.63 5.72
N ASP A 101 -13.22 -24.71 4.95
CA ASP A 101 -12.56 -25.91 5.44
C ASP A 101 -11.05 -25.67 5.65
N TRP A 102 -10.46 -24.77 4.88
CA TRP A 102 -9.10 -24.32 5.11
C TRP A 102 -8.97 -23.44 6.36
N ILE A 103 -9.86 -22.46 6.57
CA ILE A 103 -9.81 -21.62 7.78
C ILE A 103 -9.93 -22.48 9.05
N ARG A 104 -10.73 -23.55 9.00
CA ARG A 104 -10.84 -24.53 10.10
C ARG A 104 -9.51 -25.25 10.36
N LYS A 105 -8.76 -25.58 9.30
CA LYS A 105 -7.42 -26.21 9.40
C LYS A 105 -6.35 -25.22 9.88
N SER A 106 -6.54 -23.92 9.65
CA SER A 106 -5.59 -22.86 10.00
C SER A 106 -5.73 -22.31 11.41
N ARG A 107 -6.44 -23.04 12.30
CA ARG A 107 -6.81 -22.60 13.65
C ARG A 107 -7.83 -21.45 13.67
N GLY A 108 -8.58 -21.25 12.59
CA GLY A 108 -9.72 -20.34 12.51
C GLY A 108 -9.38 -18.93 12.01
N GLU A 109 -8.13 -18.68 11.60
CA GLU A 109 -7.72 -17.35 11.13
C GLU A 109 -6.77 -17.41 9.94
N ARG A 110 -6.80 -16.35 9.15
CA ARG A 110 -5.88 -16.05 8.06
C ARG A 110 -5.28 -14.66 8.28
N LEU A 111 -3.98 -14.53 8.11
CA LEU A 111 -3.24 -13.29 8.29
C LEU A 111 -2.54 -12.91 6.98
N ASP A 112 -2.92 -11.75 6.44
CA ASP A 112 -2.37 -11.20 5.20
C ASP A 112 -1.64 -9.88 5.54
N LEU A 113 -0.34 -9.82 5.24
CA LEU A 113 0.44 -8.60 5.34
C LEU A 113 0.43 -7.88 3.98
N GLY A 114 -0.39 -6.84 3.88
CA GLY A 114 -0.42 -5.95 2.72
C GLY A 114 0.71 -4.93 2.79
N ILE A 115 1.57 -4.87 1.77
CA ILE A 115 2.72 -3.98 1.66
C ILE A 115 2.56 -3.09 0.43
N PHE A 116 2.69 -1.78 0.61
CA PHE A 116 2.54 -0.78 -0.44
C PHE A 116 3.81 0.06 -0.51
N VAL A 117 4.40 0.20 -1.68
CA VAL A 117 5.61 1.02 -1.90
C VAL A 117 5.31 2.09 -2.93
N SER A 118 5.41 3.36 -2.53
CA SER A 118 5.02 4.49 -3.37
C SER A 118 5.98 4.64 -4.55
N LEU A 119 5.43 5.00 -5.72
CA LEU A 119 6.23 5.40 -6.88
C LEU A 119 6.67 6.86 -6.80
N LEU A 120 5.93 7.69 -6.06
CA LEU A 120 6.12 9.15 -6.04
C LEU A 120 7.39 9.56 -5.30
N ASP A 121 7.75 8.82 -4.25
CA ASP A 121 8.95 9.02 -3.44
C ASP A 121 9.20 7.78 -2.57
N LYS A 122 10.27 7.79 -1.76
CA LYS A 122 10.68 6.68 -0.89
C LYS A 122 9.80 6.51 0.35
N TYR A 123 8.51 6.27 0.14
CA TYR A 123 7.54 5.95 1.19
C TYR A 123 7.01 4.54 1.03
N TYR A 124 6.71 3.89 2.15
CA TYR A 124 5.98 2.62 2.16
C TYR A 124 4.96 2.58 3.29
N TYR A 125 3.93 1.76 3.12
CA TYR A 125 2.94 1.46 4.14
C TYR A 125 2.78 -0.05 4.24
N TYR A 126 2.39 -0.54 5.41
CA TYR A 126 1.90 -1.90 5.53
C TYR A 126 0.84 -2.00 6.62
N TYR A 127 -0.01 -3.01 6.50
CA TYR A 127 -0.94 -3.42 7.53
C TYR A 127 -1.10 -4.94 7.53
N VAL A 128 -1.60 -5.50 8.63
CA VAL A 128 -1.93 -6.91 8.70
C VAL A 128 -3.44 -7.06 8.82
N LEU A 129 -4.03 -7.73 7.84
CA LEU A 129 -5.43 -8.08 7.82
C LEU A 129 -5.59 -9.47 8.42
N LYS A 130 -6.40 -9.54 9.47
CA LYS A 130 -6.89 -10.79 10.03
C LYS A 130 -8.26 -11.09 9.45
N THR A 131 -8.37 -12.21 8.77
CA THR A 131 -9.63 -12.75 8.28
C THR A 131 -10.04 -13.93 9.15
N THR A 132 -11.28 -13.91 9.63
CA THR A 132 -11.90 -15.01 10.39
C THR A 132 -13.29 -15.31 9.85
N TYR A 133 -13.82 -16.50 10.13
CA TYR A 133 -15.18 -16.87 9.78
C TYR A 133 -16.00 -17.10 11.06
N ASP A 134 -17.08 -16.34 11.24
CA ASP A 134 -18.02 -16.55 12.33
C ASP A 134 -19.06 -17.59 11.90
N GLU A 135 -18.97 -18.79 12.45
CA GLU A 135 -19.89 -19.90 12.16
C GLU A 135 -21.35 -19.64 12.60
N LYS A 136 -21.56 -18.78 13.60
CA LYS A 136 -22.91 -18.45 14.10
C LYS A 136 -23.59 -17.45 13.20
N LEU A 137 -22.86 -16.42 12.78
CA LEU A 137 -23.35 -15.38 11.88
C LEU A 137 -23.29 -15.81 10.40
N ARG A 138 -22.45 -16.83 10.11
CA ARG A 138 -22.09 -17.28 8.76
C ARG A 138 -21.45 -16.19 7.91
N GLU A 139 -20.68 -15.33 8.55
CA GLU A 139 -20.09 -14.14 7.94
C GLU A 139 -18.57 -14.15 8.08
N TRP A 140 -17.90 -13.55 7.09
CA TRP A 140 -16.48 -13.27 7.14
C TRP A 140 -16.24 -11.98 7.90
N ILE A 141 -15.29 -12.01 8.83
CA ILE A 141 -14.87 -10.86 9.62
C ILE A 141 -13.45 -10.50 9.22
N PHE A 142 -13.26 -9.23 8.89
CA PHE A 142 -11.99 -8.64 8.47
C PHE A 142 -11.58 -7.60 9.50
N GLU A 143 -10.38 -7.73 10.07
CA GLU A 143 -9.88 -6.85 11.11
C GLU A 143 -8.41 -6.49 10.84
N THR A 144 -8.09 -5.20 10.80
CA THR A 144 -6.70 -4.76 10.72
C THR A 144 -6.06 -4.77 12.10
N ILE A 145 -5.09 -5.67 12.30
CA ILE A 145 -4.43 -5.89 13.59
C ILE A 145 -2.98 -5.42 13.57
N ASP A 146 -2.43 -5.14 14.75
CA ASP A 146 -1.00 -4.98 14.96
C ASP A 146 -0.41 -6.29 15.45
N ILE A 147 0.71 -6.70 14.84
CA ILE A 147 1.44 -7.90 15.23
C ILE A 147 2.92 -7.61 15.38
N GLU A 148 3.54 -8.23 16.38
CA GLU A 148 4.97 -8.20 16.57
C GLU A 148 5.59 -9.46 15.98
N MET A 149 6.31 -9.30 14.87
CA MET A 149 7.05 -10.39 14.21
C MET A 149 8.46 -9.94 13.86
N ASP A 150 9.44 -10.84 14.08
CA ASP A 150 10.85 -10.58 13.76
C ASP A 150 11.05 -10.28 12.27
N ASN A 151 10.32 -10.96 11.38
CA ASN A 151 10.38 -10.72 9.94
C ASN A 151 9.91 -9.31 9.59
N ILE A 152 8.84 -8.80 10.21
CA ILE A 152 8.36 -7.42 10.02
C ILE A 152 9.43 -6.43 10.50
N CYS A 153 9.97 -6.63 11.71
CA CYS A 153 11.06 -5.79 12.22
C CYS A 153 12.30 -5.78 11.30
N LYS A 154 12.63 -6.93 10.71
CA LYS A 154 13.73 -7.07 9.74
C LYS A 154 13.41 -6.32 8.45
N PHE A 155 12.20 -6.48 7.92
CA PHE A 155 11.72 -5.80 6.71
C PHE A 155 11.83 -4.27 6.87
N GLU A 156 11.30 -3.74 7.98
CA GLU A 156 11.35 -2.30 8.25
C GLU A 156 12.77 -1.74 8.30
N LYS A 157 13.70 -2.46 8.94
CA LYS A 157 15.12 -2.08 9.01
C LYS A 157 15.77 -2.08 7.62
N LEU A 158 15.47 -3.07 6.79
CA LEU A 158 16.00 -3.17 5.42
C LEU A 158 15.47 -2.02 4.54
N MET A 159 14.16 -1.76 4.58
CA MET A 159 13.53 -0.63 3.87
C MET A 159 14.16 0.70 4.29
N ASN A 160 14.33 0.92 5.60
CA ASN A 160 14.98 2.12 6.13
C ASN A 160 16.43 2.28 5.66
N THR A 161 17.19 1.19 5.59
CA THR A 161 18.59 1.21 5.10
C THR A 161 18.65 1.63 3.62
N LYS A 162 17.63 1.29 2.83
CA LYS A 162 17.46 1.74 1.44
C LYS A 162 16.91 3.16 1.31
N GLY A 163 16.64 3.82 2.44
CA GLY A 163 16.16 5.19 2.53
C GLY A 163 14.64 5.34 2.46
N PHE A 164 13.88 4.24 2.59
CA PHE A 164 12.43 4.30 2.66
C PHE A 164 11.95 4.69 4.06
N ILE A 165 10.85 5.45 4.10
CA ILE A 165 10.20 5.90 5.33
C ILE A 165 8.82 5.26 5.41
N ARG A 166 8.51 4.64 6.56
CA ARG A 166 7.19 4.04 6.80
C ARG A 166 6.17 5.13 7.07
N ILE A 167 5.03 5.13 6.39
CA ILE A 167 3.89 5.95 6.76
C ILE A 167 3.12 5.26 7.91
N GLU A 168 2.84 5.98 8.99
CA GLU A 168 2.02 5.47 10.09
C GLU A 168 0.53 5.58 9.76
N ARG A 169 -0.31 4.73 10.36
CA ARG A 169 -1.77 4.68 10.11
C ARG A 169 -2.44 6.04 10.28
N GLU A 170 -2.10 6.78 11.34
CA GLU A 170 -2.65 8.11 11.59
C GLU A 170 -2.31 9.12 10.49
N VAL A 171 -1.07 9.06 9.97
CA VAL A 171 -0.62 9.91 8.88
C VAL A 171 -1.27 9.50 7.56
N ALA A 172 -1.34 8.20 7.28
CA ALA A 172 -2.00 7.61 6.11
C ALA A 172 -3.47 8.06 5.97
N ARG A 173 -4.20 8.12 7.09
CA ARG A 173 -5.61 8.54 7.15
C ARG A 173 -5.84 10.04 7.05
N THR A 174 -4.79 10.86 7.04
CA THR A 174 -4.94 12.31 6.99
C THR A 174 -5.42 12.74 5.60
N THR A 175 -6.51 13.52 5.53
CA THR A 175 -7.07 14.04 4.28
C THR A 175 -6.12 15.00 3.54
N ILE A 176 -6.12 14.90 2.21
CA ILE A 176 -5.54 15.86 1.26
C ILE A 176 -6.72 16.52 0.52
N PRO A 177 -7.05 17.78 0.83
CA PRO A 177 -8.40 18.31 0.57
C PRO A 177 -8.70 18.68 -0.88
N ASP A 178 -7.67 18.91 -1.69
CA ASP A 178 -7.74 19.69 -2.93
C ASP A 178 -7.33 18.90 -4.18
N ILE A 179 -7.32 17.57 -4.09
CA ILE A 179 -6.98 16.68 -5.22
C ILE A 179 -8.06 15.60 -5.39
N GLU A 180 -8.12 15.02 -6.59
CA GLU A 180 -8.93 13.85 -6.91
C GLU A 180 -8.03 12.68 -7.33
N THR A 181 -8.52 11.46 -7.15
CA THR A 181 -7.90 10.24 -7.69
C THR A 181 -8.83 9.59 -8.71
N GLU A 182 -8.55 8.36 -9.14
CA GLU A 182 -9.46 7.63 -10.07
C GLU A 182 -10.83 7.38 -9.44
N CYS A 183 -10.86 7.01 -8.16
CA CYS A 183 -12.08 6.58 -7.49
C CYS A 183 -12.62 7.56 -6.45
N LEU A 184 -11.86 8.60 -6.09
CA LEU A 184 -12.20 9.49 -4.96
C LEU A 184 -12.19 10.97 -5.36
N ARG A 185 -13.18 11.70 -4.83
CA ARG A 185 -13.37 13.13 -5.08
C ARG A 185 -12.57 13.98 -4.10
N MET A 186 -12.52 15.29 -4.37
CA MET A 186 -11.90 16.25 -3.47
C MET A 186 -12.51 16.17 -2.07
N GLY A 187 -11.64 16.15 -1.06
CA GLY A 187 -12.03 15.99 0.34
C GLY A 187 -12.19 14.53 0.81
N GLU A 188 -12.23 13.56 -0.10
CA GLU A 188 -12.27 12.12 0.22
C GLU A 188 -10.88 11.46 0.15
N VAL A 189 -9.94 12.08 -0.56
CA VAL A 189 -8.57 11.60 -0.72
C VAL A 189 -7.79 11.78 0.59
N ASN A 190 -7.08 10.73 1.01
CA ASN A 190 -6.13 10.78 2.13
C ASN A 190 -4.69 10.55 1.64
N VAL A 191 -3.72 10.65 2.55
CA VAL A 191 -2.30 10.45 2.24
C VAL A 191 -2.05 9.06 1.66
N PHE A 192 -2.71 8.01 2.15
CA PHE A 192 -2.56 6.68 1.58
C PHE A 192 -3.05 6.64 0.14
N HIS A 193 -4.27 7.10 -0.12
CA HIS A 193 -4.89 7.08 -1.44
C HIS A 193 -4.00 7.79 -2.47
N ALA A 194 -3.44 8.94 -2.08
CA ALA A 194 -2.58 9.72 -2.96
C ALA A 194 -1.20 9.09 -3.20
N LEU A 195 -0.59 8.46 -2.19
CA LEU A 195 0.75 7.87 -2.31
C LEU A 195 0.75 6.45 -2.89
N PHE A 196 -0.35 5.72 -2.74
CA PHE A 196 -0.42 4.29 -3.02
C PHE A 196 -1.60 3.96 -3.95
N THR A 197 -2.76 3.67 -3.38
CA THR A 197 -3.96 3.21 -4.09
C THR A 197 -5.23 3.70 -3.40
N ASP A 198 -6.25 4.00 -4.19
CA ASP A 198 -7.61 4.32 -3.74
C ASP A 198 -8.57 3.10 -3.79
N SER A 199 -8.04 1.90 -4.09
CA SER A 199 -8.81 0.66 -4.12
C SER A 199 -9.03 0.00 -2.76
N VAL A 200 -8.21 0.36 -1.77
CA VAL A 200 -8.26 -0.22 -0.42
C VAL A 200 -9.03 0.73 0.49
N SER A 201 -10.13 0.25 1.07
CA SER A 201 -10.98 1.02 1.98
C SER A 201 -10.61 0.84 3.46
N GLU A 202 -9.84 -0.19 3.80
CA GLU A 202 -9.59 -0.68 5.17
C GLU A 202 -8.34 -0.06 5.82
N ILE A 203 -8.16 1.26 5.64
CA ILE A 203 -6.93 1.97 6.01
C ILE A 203 -7.10 2.70 7.30
#